data_AF-A0A072U4P4-F1
#
_entry.id   AF-A0A072U4P4-F1
#
_cell.length_a   1.000
_cell.length_b   1.000
_cell.length_c   1.000
_cell.angle_alpha   90.00
_cell.angle_beta   90.00
_cell.angle_gamma   90.00
#
_symmetry.space_group_name_H-M   'P 1'
#
loop_
_entity.id
_entity.type
_entity.pdbx_description
1 polymer ?
#
loop_
_entity_poly.entity_id
_entity_poly.type
_entity_poly.pdbx_seq_one_letter_code
_entity_poly.pdbx_strand_id
1 'polypeptide(L)'
;MSLNPEISGGRDWLFPSPSASSSKHGRRRFFSNSNCPPPVIRRRRYVRNPTPQIPAAENVKKKKKEINLICLPQFRFQFVLVTLTIAFLLLLLLLQNTHLQTQVNKLQTEVFGLNLRLHSCNHTFNVTPSRPNYSSRNLSLIFSFTLLLIPLIIFNYIHYVSKSADNNTTEQQVSLNKQIAYRLDVFLSVYPYAKPFVLLFSTLLLIFIGGFALFGVTSDDLLHCLWLSWTYVADSGNHATSQGVGPRLVALSISFGGMLVFAMMLGLVSDGISDKFDSLRKGKSEVVEKNHTLILGWSDKLGSLLNQLSIANESLGGGTVVVMAERDKEEMELDIARMEFEFKGTSVICRSGSPLILADLRKVSVSKARAIIVLAEDGNADQSDARALRTVLSLTGVKEGLRGHIVVELSDLDNEVLVKLVGGDLVETVVAHDVIGRLMIQCARQPGLAQIWEDILGFENCEFYIKRWPQLDDMQFEDVLISFPAAIPCGIKVASYGGKIILNPDDSYVMQEGDEVLVIAEDDDTYAPTSLPNKVLCHINCYCYLLWFSPYYYYLFMTNTYSNANPK
;
A
#
# COMPACT_ATOMS: atom_id res chain seq x y z
N MET A 1 -70.13 4.23 7.84
CA MET A 1 -70.32 3.19 8.88
C MET A 1 -69.55 3.67 10.10
N SER A 2 -70.27 3.90 11.19
CA SER A 2 -69.85 4.55 12.43
C SER A 2 -68.92 3.71 13.30
N LEU A 3 -67.93 4.34 13.96
CA LEU A 3 -67.74 4.36 15.42
C LEU A 3 -66.48 5.17 15.81
N ASN A 4 -66.67 6.09 16.76
CA ASN A 4 -65.73 6.99 17.46
C ASN A 4 -65.24 6.30 18.79
N PRO A 5 -64.50 6.96 19.72
CA PRO A 5 -63.14 7.54 19.70
C PRO A 5 -62.34 7.10 20.99
N GLU A 6 -61.33 7.89 21.45
CA GLU A 6 -60.55 7.82 22.73
C GLU A 6 -59.16 7.14 22.66
N ILE A 7 -58.03 7.58 23.25
CA ILE A 7 -57.69 8.65 24.23
C ILE A 7 -56.15 8.97 24.18
N SER A 8 -55.84 10.25 24.44
CA SER A 8 -54.62 10.95 24.95
C SER A 8 -53.20 10.34 24.97
N GLY A 9 -52.21 11.20 24.68
CA GLY A 9 -50.85 11.09 25.25
C GLY A 9 -49.82 12.03 24.62
N GLY A 10 -49.87 13.33 24.95
CA GLY A 10 -48.87 14.32 24.51
C GLY A 10 -47.48 14.10 25.12
N ARG A 11 -46.43 14.46 24.36
CA ARG A 11 -45.07 14.64 24.88
C ARG A 11 -44.45 15.89 24.24
N ASP A 12 -44.35 16.91 25.09
CA ASP A 12 -43.68 18.18 24.85
C ASP A 12 -42.16 18.00 24.82
N TRP A 13 -41.55 18.71 23.87
CA TRP A 13 -40.10 18.91 23.77
C TRP A 13 -39.66 20.04 24.70
N LEU A 14 -38.79 19.75 25.65
CA LEU A 14 -38.20 20.73 26.58
C LEU A 14 -36.77 21.09 26.16
N PHE A 15 -36.62 22.32 25.66
CA PHE A 15 -35.35 23.07 25.67
C PHE A 15 -35.16 23.71 27.06
N PRO A 16 -33.94 23.76 27.62
CA PRO A 16 -33.64 24.66 28.73
C PRO A 16 -33.06 25.98 28.22
N SER A 17 -33.81 27.07 28.46
CA SER A 17 -33.35 28.45 28.35
C SER A 17 -32.52 28.86 29.59
N PRO A 18 -31.58 29.82 29.45
CA PRO A 18 -30.78 30.31 30.57
C PRO A 18 -31.55 31.41 31.34
N SER A 19 -31.51 31.36 32.67
CA SER A 19 -32.04 32.42 33.52
C SER A 19 -30.92 33.19 34.25
N ALA A 20 -31.13 34.51 34.29
CA ALA A 20 -30.21 35.56 34.64
C ALA A 20 -30.29 35.99 36.11
N SER A 21 -29.26 36.69 36.60
CA SER A 21 -29.32 37.99 37.33
C SER A 21 -27.92 38.35 37.85
N SER A 22 -27.31 39.45 37.38
CA SER A 22 -27.34 40.83 37.94
C SER A 22 -26.81 40.89 39.39
N SER A 23 -25.93 41.79 39.86
CA SER A 23 -25.51 43.16 39.53
C SER A 23 -24.19 43.41 40.32
N LYS A 24 -23.28 44.37 40.06
CA LYS A 24 -23.41 45.83 40.25
C LYS A 24 -22.07 46.51 39.91
N HIS A 25 -22.17 47.79 39.54
CA HIS A 25 -21.13 48.75 39.16
C HIS A 25 -19.95 48.95 40.13
N GLY A 26 -18.80 49.34 39.56
CA GLY A 26 -18.28 50.69 39.83
C GLY A 26 -16.91 50.87 40.50
N ARG A 27 -15.93 51.27 39.67
CA ARG A 27 -14.91 52.32 39.88
C ARG A 27 -13.79 52.16 40.95
N ARG A 28 -12.58 52.31 40.41
CA ARG A 28 -11.42 53.17 40.81
C ARG A 28 -10.15 52.49 41.36
N ARG A 29 -9.07 52.86 40.66
CA ARG A 29 -7.64 52.77 41.01
C ARG A 29 -7.37 53.36 42.40
N PHE A 30 -6.44 52.79 43.16
CA PHE A 30 -5.10 53.34 43.45
C PHE A 30 -4.35 52.44 44.45
N PHE A 31 -3.02 52.41 44.28
CA PHE A 31 -2.04 51.80 45.16
C PHE A 31 -2.12 52.31 46.61
N SER A 32 -1.92 51.42 47.59
CA SER A 32 -0.85 51.59 48.60
C SER A 32 -0.56 50.28 49.35
N ASN A 33 0.74 50.06 49.58
CA ASN A 33 1.33 48.99 50.38
C ASN A 33 0.79 48.94 51.81
N SER A 34 0.68 47.74 52.40
CA SER A 34 1.65 47.24 53.41
C SER A 34 1.08 46.07 54.24
N ASN A 35 1.99 45.15 54.57
CA ASN A 35 1.93 44.14 55.64
C ASN A 35 1.14 42.84 55.41
N CYS A 36 1.81 41.83 54.84
CA CYS A 36 2.21 40.60 55.54
C CYS A 36 3.03 39.66 54.62
N PRO A 37 3.89 38.80 55.19
CA PRO A 37 5.12 38.32 54.56
C PRO A 37 4.91 37.21 53.51
N PRO A 38 5.85 37.05 52.56
CA PRO A 38 5.71 36.08 51.48
C PRO A 38 5.83 34.63 52.00
N PRO A 39 5.14 33.67 51.36
CA PRO A 39 5.23 32.27 51.72
C PRO A 39 6.64 31.73 51.43
N VAL A 40 7.16 31.02 52.41
CA VAL A 40 8.48 30.37 52.42
C VAL A 40 8.59 29.41 51.22
N ILE A 41 9.39 29.79 50.23
CA ILE A 41 9.92 28.88 49.22
C ILE A 41 10.83 27.89 49.94
N ARG A 42 10.33 26.67 50.20
CA ARG A 42 11.18 25.55 50.63
C ARG A 42 12.15 25.23 49.50
N ARG A 43 13.35 25.80 49.59
CA ARG A 43 14.56 25.31 48.91
C ARG A 43 14.73 23.84 49.27
N ARG A 44 14.38 22.92 48.36
CA ARG A 44 14.92 21.56 48.41
C ARG A 44 16.43 21.68 48.22
N ARG A 45 17.18 21.32 49.26
CA ARG A 45 18.62 21.08 49.17
C ARG A 45 18.85 20.11 48.01
N TYR A 46 19.50 20.59 46.95
CA TYR A 46 20.22 19.70 46.06
C TYR A 46 21.34 19.08 46.89
N VAL A 47 21.21 17.79 47.18
CA VAL A 47 22.34 16.97 47.59
C VAL A 47 23.29 16.96 46.39
N ARG A 48 24.47 17.57 46.56
CA ARG A 48 25.58 17.41 45.61
C ARG A 48 25.99 15.94 45.63
N ASN A 49 25.57 15.18 44.62
CA ASN A 49 26.28 13.97 44.27
C ASN A 49 27.64 14.38 43.67
N PRO A 50 28.73 13.69 44.02
CA PRO A 50 30.04 14.00 43.45
C PRO A 50 30.03 13.71 41.95
N THR A 51 30.60 14.65 41.20
CA THR A 51 30.89 14.54 39.77
C THR A 51 31.68 13.24 39.51
N PRO A 52 31.27 12.35 38.59
CA PRO A 52 32.13 11.26 38.18
C PRO A 52 33.31 11.86 37.43
N GLN A 53 34.52 11.68 37.98
CA GLN A 53 35.75 11.95 37.26
C GLN A 53 35.79 11.07 36.02
N ILE A 54 35.86 11.70 34.84
CA ILE A 54 36.09 11.03 33.56
C ILE A 54 37.48 10.38 33.64
N PRO A 55 37.61 9.04 33.54
CA PRO A 55 38.93 8.43 33.38
C PRO A 55 39.44 8.80 31.99
N ALA A 56 40.68 9.28 31.92
CA ALA A 56 41.36 9.70 30.72
C ALA A 56 41.14 8.73 29.54
N ALA A 57 40.59 9.27 28.44
CA ALA A 57 40.27 8.56 27.19
C ALA A 57 41.49 7.85 26.55
N GLU A 58 42.71 8.19 26.97
CA GLU A 58 43.94 7.50 26.58
C GLU A 58 44.06 6.09 27.17
N ASN A 59 43.66 5.88 28.43
CA ASN A 59 43.80 4.57 29.08
C ASN A 59 42.79 3.55 28.56
N VAL A 60 41.58 3.98 28.19
CA VAL A 60 40.55 3.11 27.58
C VAL A 60 40.94 2.73 26.15
N LYS A 61 41.51 3.66 25.37
CA LYS A 61 42.04 3.33 24.03
C LYS A 61 43.26 2.41 24.12
N LYS A 62 44.18 2.59 25.07
CA LYS A 62 45.34 1.70 25.28
C LYS A 62 44.91 0.29 25.69
N LYS A 63 44.00 0.15 26.66
CA LYS A 63 43.47 -1.15 27.13
C LYS A 63 42.64 -1.86 26.06
N LYS A 64 41.82 -1.12 25.29
CA LYS A 64 41.04 -1.69 24.17
C LYS A 64 41.92 -2.09 22.98
N LYS A 65 43.06 -1.40 22.77
CA LYS A 65 44.08 -1.81 21.79
C LYS A 65 44.86 -3.04 22.28
N GLU A 66 45.27 -3.12 23.54
CA GLU A 66 45.92 -4.30 24.12
C GLU A 66 45.01 -5.55 24.14
N ILE A 67 43.74 -5.41 24.50
CA ILE A 67 42.77 -6.53 24.52
C ILE A 67 42.45 -7.00 23.09
N ASN A 68 42.32 -6.09 22.12
CA ASN A 68 42.16 -6.47 20.71
C ASN A 68 43.46 -7.03 20.08
N LEU A 69 44.64 -6.62 20.57
CA LEU A 69 45.93 -7.13 20.09
C LEU A 69 46.27 -8.52 20.64
N ILE A 70 45.66 -8.93 21.76
CA ILE A 70 45.87 -10.26 22.39
C ILE A 70 44.77 -11.25 22.01
N CYS A 71 43.51 -10.82 21.91
CA CYS A 71 42.37 -11.73 21.71
C CYS A 71 42.12 -12.10 20.22
N LEU A 72 42.34 -11.16 19.30
CA LEU A 72 42.19 -11.40 17.86
C LEU A 72 43.20 -12.41 17.29
N PRO A 73 44.49 -12.42 17.69
CA PRO A 73 45.41 -13.46 17.24
C PRO A 73 45.16 -14.80 17.94
N GLN A 74 44.67 -14.85 19.18
CA GLN A 74 44.36 -16.14 19.85
C GLN A 74 43.16 -16.85 19.19
N PHE A 75 42.12 -16.10 18.82
CA PHE A 75 40.95 -16.66 18.13
C PHE A 75 41.28 -17.10 16.69
N ARG A 76 42.09 -16.31 15.97
CA ARG A 76 42.59 -16.71 14.65
C ARG A 76 43.57 -17.89 14.74
N PHE A 77 44.41 -17.95 15.76
CA PHE A 77 45.39 -19.02 15.94
C PHE A 77 44.70 -20.35 16.29
N GLN A 78 43.68 -20.35 17.13
CA GLN A 78 42.92 -21.58 17.41
C GLN A 78 42.05 -22.02 16.23
N PHE A 79 41.44 -21.10 15.49
CA PHE A 79 40.72 -21.46 14.27
C PHE A 79 41.67 -22.00 13.21
N VAL A 80 42.83 -21.37 13.02
CA VAL A 80 43.90 -21.86 12.14
C VAL A 80 44.41 -23.22 12.60
N LEU A 81 44.57 -23.44 13.91
CA LEU A 81 44.99 -24.72 14.47
C LEU A 81 43.95 -25.82 14.22
N VAL A 82 42.65 -25.53 14.36
CA VAL A 82 41.57 -26.49 14.05
C VAL A 82 41.48 -26.75 12.54
N THR A 83 41.63 -25.73 11.70
CA THR A 83 41.66 -25.93 10.25
C THR A 83 42.92 -26.71 9.81
N LEU A 84 44.06 -26.51 10.48
CA LEU A 84 45.30 -27.24 10.25
C LEU A 84 45.19 -28.68 10.76
N THR A 85 44.53 -28.95 11.88
CA THR A 85 44.32 -30.33 12.34
C THR A 85 43.36 -31.07 11.44
N ILE A 86 42.30 -30.43 10.94
CA ILE A 86 41.39 -31.01 9.93
C ILE A 86 42.13 -31.22 8.61
N ALA A 87 42.91 -30.25 8.13
CA ALA A 87 43.71 -30.39 6.92
C ALA A 87 44.79 -31.48 7.07
N PHE A 88 45.39 -31.62 8.25
CA PHE A 88 46.36 -32.67 8.57
C PHE A 88 45.70 -34.04 8.62
N LEU A 89 44.48 -34.15 9.17
CA LEU A 89 43.68 -35.38 9.14
C LEU A 89 43.29 -35.76 7.71
N LEU A 90 42.88 -34.79 6.89
CA LEU A 90 42.60 -34.98 5.47
C LEU A 90 43.85 -35.40 4.69
N LEU A 91 45.01 -34.79 4.99
CA LEU A 91 46.29 -35.15 4.38
C LEU A 91 46.74 -36.55 4.79
N LEU A 92 46.56 -36.92 6.05
CA LEU A 92 46.80 -38.28 6.56
C LEU A 92 45.89 -39.30 5.89
N LEU A 93 44.60 -38.97 5.69
CA LEU A 93 43.66 -39.80 4.96
C LEU A 93 44.05 -39.96 3.49
N LEU A 94 44.52 -38.89 2.85
CA LEU A 94 44.98 -38.91 1.46
C LEU A 94 46.29 -39.71 1.33
N LEU A 95 47.22 -39.58 2.27
CA LEU A 95 48.43 -40.40 2.35
C LEU A 95 48.11 -41.87 2.60
N GLN A 96 47.14 -42.17 3.47
CA GLN A 96 46.74 -43.54 3.74
C GLN A 96 46.02 -44.15 2.53
N ASN A 97 45.21 -43.38 1.82
CA ASN A 97 44.52 -43.81 0.61
C ASN A 97 45.50 -44.06 -0.55
N THR A 98 46.49 -43.18 -0.74
CA THR A 98 47.57 -43.40 -1.71
C THR A 98 48.46 -44.58 -1.33
N HIS A 99 48.76 -44.78 -0.04
CA HIS A 99 49.49 -45.94 0.46
C HIS A 99 48.74 -47.25 0.17
N LEU A 100 47.44 -47.28 0.45
CA LEU A 100 46.54 -48.40 0.12
C LEU A 100 46.51 -48.65 -1.39
N GLN A 101 46.42 -47.61 -2.23
CA GLN A 101 46.51 -47.74 -3.69
C GLN A 101 47.86 -48.32 -4.15
N THR A 102 48.98 -47.90 -3.57
CA THR A 102 50.28 -48.52 -3.88
C THR A 102 50.35 -49.98 -3.44
N GLN A 103 49.78 -50.36 -2.29
CA GLN A 103 49.73 -51.76 -1.89
C GLN A 103 48.84 -52.59 -2.82
N VAL A 104 47.69 -52.05 -3.23
CA VAL A 104 46.80 -52.69 -4.21
C VAL A 104 47.49 -52.85 -5.55
N ASN A 105 48.19 -51.83 -6.06
CA ASN A 105 48.94 -51.93 -7.31
C ASN A 105 50.07 -52.97 -7.21
N LYS A 106 50.76 -53.03 -6.06
CA LYS A 106 51.83 -54.01 -5.81
C LYS A 106 51.28 -55.44 -5.78
N LEU A 107 50.16 -55.64 -5.09
CA LEU A 107 49.43 -56.91 -5.06
C LEU A 107 48.86 -57.27 -6.44
N GLN A 108 48.37 -56.30 -7.22
CA GLN A 108 47.93 -56.53 -8.60
C GLN A 108 49.08 -56.92 -9.51
N THR A 109 50.27 -56.33 -9.35
CA THR A 109 51.46 -56.75 -10.11
C THR A 109 51.95 -58.15 -9.70
N GLU A 110 51.87 -58.51 -8.42
CA GLU A 110 52.18 -59.86 -7.95
C GLU A 110 51.15 -60.88 -8.45
N VAL A 111 49.86 -60.56 -8.39
CA VAL A 111 48.78 -61.39 -8.93
C VAL A 111 48.87 -61.49 -10.45
N PHE A 112 49.25 -60.43 -11.16
CA PHE A 112 49.49 -60.46 -12.60
C PHE A 112 50.71 -61.33 -12.97
N GLY A 113 51.80 -61.24 -12.20
CA GLY A 113 52.97 -62.10 -12.36
C GLY A 113 52.69 -63.58 -12.03
N LEU A 114 51.88 -63.83 -11.00
CA LEU A 114 51.38 -65.16 -10.64
C LEU A 114 50.40 -65.69 -11.71
N ASN A 115 49.48 -64.86 -12.22
CA ASN A 115 48.57 -65.22 -13.31
C ASN A 115 49.29 -65.47 -14.63
N LEU A 116 50.37 -64.76 -14.95
CA LEU A 116 51.23 -65.06 -16.10
C LEU A 116 51.90 -66.43 -15.96
N ARG A 117 52.33 -66.80 -14.75
CA ARG A 117 52.86 -68.14 -14.42
C ARG A 117 51.77 -69.23 -14.40
N LEU A 118 50.53 -68.85 -14.08
CA LEU A 118 49.38 -69.76 -14.04
C LEU A 118 48.80 -69.98 -15.45
N HIS A 119 48.83 -68.96 -16.32
CA HIS A 119 48.47 -69.04 -17.74
C HIS A 119 49.40 -69.93 -18.56
N SER A 120 50.66 -70.09 -18.15
CA SER A 120 51.56 -71.09 -18.74
C SER A 120 51.27 -72.53 -18.30
N CYS A 121 50.40 -72.75 -17.30
CA CYS A 121 50.21 -74.07 -16.69
C CYS A 121 48.79 -74.63 -16.66
N ASN A 122 47.71 -73.87 -16.89
CA ASN A 122 46.41 -74.47 -17.27
C ASN A 122 45.34 -73.46 -17.66
N HIS A 123 44.58 -73.81 -18.70
CA HIS A 123 43.25 -73.30 -18.99
C HIS A 123 42.30 -73.61 -17.83
N THR A 124 41.76 -72.60 -17.16
CA THR A 124 40.33 -72.42 -16.84
C THR A 124 40.13 -71.28 -15.85
N PHE A 125 39.22 -70.38 -16.21
CA PHE A 125 38.84 -69.18 -15.49
C PHE A 125 37.91 -69.52 -14.32
N ASN A 126 38.06 -68.88 -13.16
CA ASN A 126 36.92 -68.49 -12.35
C ASN A 126 37.25 -67.30 -11.45
N VAL A 127 36.37 -66.30 -11.54
CA VAL A 127 36.41 -64.98 -10.91
C VAL A 127 36.27 -65.12 -9.38
N THR A 128 37.12 -64.41 -8.62
CA THR A 128 36.98 -64.27 -7.17
C THR A 128 36.14 -63.03 -6.84
N PRO A 129 35.26 -63.07 -5.82
CA PRO A 129 34.49 -61.89 -5.42
C PRO A 129 35.41 -60.87 -4.74
N SER A 130 35.23 -59.60 -5.10
CA SER A 130 35.89 -58.46 -4.47
C SER A 130 35.66 -58.48 -2.96
N ARG A 131 36.74 -58.62 -2.18
CA ARG A 131 36.66 -58.48 -0.72
C ARG A 131 36.14 -57.07 -0.38
N PRO A 132 35.11 -56.93 0.45
CA PRO A 132 34.60 -55.63 0.84
C PRO A 132 35.71 -54.85 1.56
N ASN A 133 35.95 -53.62 1.09
CA ASN A 133 36.97 -52.73 1.63
C ASN A 133 36.48 -52.17 2.99
N TYR A 134 36.57 -52.98 4.04
CA TYR A 134 36.04 -52.66 5.38
C TYR A 134 36.59 -51.34 5.96
N SER A 135 37.82 -50.95 5.58
CA SER A 135 38.46 -49.74 6.07
C SER A 135 37.79 -48.45 5.57
N SER A 136 37.37 -48.38 4.30
CA SER A 136 36.73 -47.16 3.76
C SER A 136 35.27 -47.01 4.19
N ARG A 137 34.59 -48.14 4.45
CA ARG A 137 33.18 -48.16 4.89
C ARG A 137 33.03 -47.72 6.35
N ASN A 138 33.89 -48.22 7.23
CA ASN A 138 33.94 -47.74 8.62
C ASN A 138 34.31 -46.25 8.67
N LEU A 139 35.17 -45.78 7.77
CA LEU A 139 35.51 -44.36 7.65
C LEU A 139 34.29 -43.50 7.26
N SER A 140 33.43 -43.98 6.37
CA SER A 140 32.19 -43.29 5.97
C SER A 140 31.17 -43.21 7.11
N LEU A 141 31.02 -44.29 7.89
CA LEU A 141 30.18 -44.27 9.09
C LEU A 141 30.70 -43.27 10.11
N ILE A 142 32.01 -43.29 10.39
CA ILE A 142 32.65 -42.33 11.28
C ILE A 142 32.43 -40.91 10.75
N PHE A 143 32.58 -40.68 9.45
CA PHE A 143 32.35 -39.38 8.83
C PHE A 143 30.90 -38.90 9.01
N SER A 144 29.91 -39.74 8.74
CA SER A 144 28.48 -39.42 8.93
C SER A 144 28.14 -39.14 10.40
N PHE A 145 28.62 -39.97 11.33
CA PHE A 145 28.47 -39.73 12.77
C PHE A 145 29.15 -38.44 13.23
N THR A 146 30.35 -38.13 12.72
CA THR A 146 31.03 -36.87 13.02
C THR A 146 30.25 -35.68 12.47
N LEU A 147 29.72 -35.76 11.25
CA LEU A 147 28.94 -34.68 10.64
C LEU A 147 27.63 -34.41 11.39
N LEU A 148 27.00 -35.44 11.94
CA LEU A 148 25.80 -35.32 12.80
C LEU A 148 26.12 -34.77 14.19
N LEU A 149 27.28 -35.09 14.77
CA LEU A 149 27.70 -34.64 16.10
C LEU A 149 28.32 -33.24 16.11
N ILE A 150 28.86 -32.75 14.98
CA ILE A 150 29.48 -31.42 14.86
C ILE A 150 28.59 -30.29 15.39
N PRO A 151 27.29 -30.19 15.03
CA PRO A 151 26.40 -29.16 15.56
C PRO A 151 26.24 -29.21 17.09
N LEU A 152 26.16 -30.41 17.67
CA LEU A 152 26.03 -30.62 19.12
C LEU A 152 27.33 -30.28 19.87
N ILE A 153 28.48 -30.62 19.29
CA ILE A 153 29.80 -30.29 19.85
C ILE A 153 30.02 -28.77 19.79
N ILE A 154 29.68 -28.12 18.68
CA ILE A 154 29.76 -26.66 18.53
C ILE A 154 28.85 -25.99 19.56
N PHE A 155 27.61 -26.46 19.71
CA PHE A 155 26.67 -25.89 20.68
C PHE A 155 27.17 -26.06 22.13
N ASN A 156 27.65 -27.25 22.50
CA ASN A 156 28.22 -27.52 23.82
C ASN A 156 29.52 -26.74 24.06
N TYR A 157 30.36 -26.57 23.05
CA TYR A 157 31.57 -25.77 23.13
C TYR A 157 31.26 -24.29 23.32
N ILE A 158 30.31 -23.73 22.57
CA ILE A 158 29.86 -22.35 22.74
C ILE A 158 29.22 -22.16 24.11
N HIS A 159 28.43 -23.12 24.59
CA HIS A 159 27.86 -23.10 25.93
C HIS A 159 28.94 -23.16 27.03
N TYR A 160 29.96 -24.00 26.86
CA TYR A 160 31.11 -24.08 27.77
C TYR A 160 31.93 -22.77 27.79
N VAL A 161 32.23 -22.21 26.61
CA VAL A 161 32.95 -20.94 26.48
C VAL A 161 32.13 -19.78 27.07
N SER A 162 30.81 -19.75 26.84
CA SER A 162 29.92 -18.76 27.44
C SER A 162 29.91 -18.85 28.96
N LYS A 163 29.94 -20.06 29.53
CA LYS A 163 29.97 -20.28 30.99
C LYS A 163 31.34 -19.98 31.61
N SER A 164 32.43 -20.19 30.86
CA SER A 164 33.80 -19.87 31.29
C SER A 164 34.08 -18.36 31.25
N ALA A 165 33.49 -17.64 30.28
CA ALA A 165 33.60 -16.18 30.16
C ALA A 165 32.82 -15.43 31.26
N ASP A 166 31.71 -15.98 31.76
CA ASP A 166 30.87 -15.38 32.82
C ASP A 166 31.54 -15.34 34.21
N ASN A 167 32.60 -16.12 34.44
CA ASN A 167 33.23 -16.19 35.76
C ASN A 167 34.17 -15.00 36.07
N ASN A 168 34.47 -14.13 35.10
CA ASN A 168 35.51 -13.10 35.25
C ASN A 168 35.14 -11.74 34.63
N THR A 169 33.93 -11.17 34.82
CA THR A 169 33.76 -9.70 34.87
C THR A 169 32.35 -9.26 35.26
N THR A 170 32.29 -8.23 36.10
CA THR A 170 31.06 -7.58 36.60
C THR A 170 30.52 -6.56 35.59
N GLU A 171 30.17 -6.99 34.38
CA GLU A 171 29.34 -6.21 33.46
C GLU A 171 28.43 -7.19 32.71
N GLN A 172 27.12 -6.90 32.61
CA GLN A 172 26.12 -7.72 31.93
C GLN A 172 26.45 -7.91 30.44
N GLN A 173 27.36 -8.82 30.12
CA GLN A 173 27.61 -9.26 28.76
C GLN A 173 26.57 -10.30 28.38
N VAL A 174 25.78 -9.99 27.36
CA VAL A 174 24.75 -10.89 26.84
C VAL A 174 25.41 -12.18 26.35
N SER A 175 24.94 -13.33 26.84
CA SER A 175 25.48 -14.65 26.51
C SER A 175 25.58 -14.88 25.00
N LEU A 176 26.67 -15.53 24.55
CA LEU A 176 26.96 -15.74 23.12
C LEU A 176 25.84 -16.51 22.40
N ASN A 177 25.16 -17.43 23.08
CA ASN A 177 24.01 -18.15 22.55
C ASN A 177 22.85 -17.21 22.18
N LYS A 178 22.57 -16.21 23.01
CA LYS A 178 21.53 -15.20 22.73
C LYS A 178 21.95 -14.30 21.56
N GLN A 179 23.23 -13.98 21.44
CA GLN A 179 23.73 -13.18 20.30
C GLN A 179 23.63 -13.93 18.98
N ILE A 180 23.92 -15.23 18.97
CA ILE A 180 23.82 -16.07 17.76
C ILE A 180 22.34 -16.27 17.39
N ALA A 181 21.48 -16.60 18.36
CA ALA A 181 20.04 -16.72 18.13
C ALA A 181 19.45 -15.42 17.56
N TYR A 182 19.78 -14.27 18.17
CA TYR A 182 19.37 -12.98 17.67
C TYR A 182 19.84 -12.71 16.23
N ARG A 183 21.09 -13.02 15.90
CA ARG A 183 21.61 -12.84 14.53
C ARG A 183 20.92 -13.76 13.52
N LEU A 184 20.59 -14.99 13.91
CA LEU A 184 19.82 -15.92 13.08
C LEU A 184 18.38 -15.45 12.90
N ASP A 185 17.74 -14.95 13.96
CA ASP A 185 16.38 -14.41 13.89
C ASP A 185 16.32 -13.17 12.99
N VAL A 186 17.30 -12.26 13.10
CA VAL A 186 17.41 -11.08 12.22
C VAL A 186 17.64 -11.52 10.77
N PHE A 187 18.50 -12.51 10.53
CA PHE A 187 18.74 -13.03 9.18
C PHE A 187 17.49 -13.66 8.56
N LEU A 188 16.75 -14.47 9.34
CA LEU A 188 15.52 -15.14 8.91
C LEU A 188 14.33 -14.18 8.71
N SER A 189 14.33 -13.04 9.41
CA SER A 189 13.25 -12.04 9.33
C SER A 189 13.49 -10.97 8.26
N VAL A 190 14.73 -10.51 8.09
CA VAL A 190 15.06 -9.41 7.16
C VAL A 190 15.07 -9.86 5.70
N TYR A 191 15.54 -11.07 5.43
CA TYR A 191 15.70 -11.55 4.05
C TYR A 191 14.60 -12.57 3.72
N PRO A 192 13.64 -12.25 2.83
CA PRO A 192 12.58 -13.19 2.44
C PRO A 192 13.13 -14.53 1.91
N TYR A 193 14.29 -14.48 1.24
CA TYR A 193 14.97 -15.65 0.69
C TYR A 193 15.72 -16.50 1.75
N ALA A 194 15.87 -16.03 2.99
CA ALA A 194 16.60 -16.77 4.03
C ALA A 194 15.90 -18.08 4.41
N LYS A 195 14.56 -18.06 4.57
CA LYS A 195 13.77 -19.25 4.91
C LYS A 195 13.94 -20.39 3.89
N PRO A 196 13.71 -20.18 2.57
CA PRO A 196 13.93 -21.25 1.59
C PRO A 196 15.41 -21.65 1.46
N PHE A 197 16.36 -20.73 1.69
CA PHE A 197 17.79 -21.06 1.65
C PHE A 197 18.22 -21.96 2.82
N VAL A 198 17.74 -21.69 4.03
CA VAL A 198 17.99 -22.55 5.21
C VAL A 198 17.35 -23.92 5.01
N LEU A 199 16.14 -23.96 4.44
CA LEU A 199 15.48 -25.21 4.09
C LEU A 199 16.31 -26.00 3.06
N LEU A 200 16.74 -25.38 1.96
CA LEU A 200 17.60 -25.99 0.94
C LEU A 200 18.91 -26.52 1.52
N PHE A 201 19.56 -25.75 2.39
CA PHE A 201 20.79 -26.19 3.04
C PHE A 201 20.55 -27.41 3.95
N SER A 202 19.45 -27.39 4.71
CA SER A 202 19.03 -28.52 5.55
C SER A 202 18.72 -29.78 4.73
N THR A 203 18.05 -29.64 3.57
CA THR A 203 17.74 -30.76 2.68
C THR A 203 19.00 -31.40 2.11
N LEU A 204 19.93 -30.58 1.62
CA LEU A 204 21.21 -31.05 1.09
C LEU A 204 22.03 -31.74 2.17
N LEU A 205 22.12 -31.15 3.37
CA LEU A 205 22.83 -31.73 4.49
C LEU A 205 22.26 -33.10 4.87
N LEU A 206 20.93 -33.24 4.90
CA LEU A 206 20.26 -34.52 5.17
C LEU A 206 20.57 -35.57 4.10
N ILE A 207 20.56 -35.20 2.81
CA ILE A 207 20.89 -36.10 1.70
C ILE A 207 22.36 -36.54 1.78
N PHE A 208 23.29 -35.64 2.10
CA PHE A 208 24.70 -35.98 2.25
C PHE A 208 24.94 -36.90 3.45
N ILE A 209 24.46 -36.52 4.64
CA ILE A 209 24.60 -37.33 5.87
C ILE A 209 23.98 -38.73 5.66
N GLY A 210 22.78 -38.76 5.08
CA GLY A 210 22.05 -39.99 4.77
C GLY A 210 22.74 -40.88 3.75
N GLY A 211 23.25 -40.31 2.66
CA GLY A 211 23.98 -41.05 1.63
C GLY A 211 25.30 -41.65 2.14
N PHE A 212 26.06 -40.91 2.95
CA PHE A 212 27.27 -41.43 3.59
C PHE A 212 26.97 -42.49 4.66
N ALA A 213 25.84 -42.37 5.37
CA ALA A 213 25.38 -43.39 6.31
C ALA A 213 24.97 -44.67 5.57
N LEU A 214 24.23 -44.56 4.47
CA LEU A 214 23.84 -45.69 3.62
C LEU A 214 25.05 -46.39 3.00
N PHE A 215 26.03 -45.65 2.49
CA PHE A 215 27.28 -46.23 1.95
C PHE A 215 28.09 -47.00 3.01
N GLY A 216 27.96 -46.62 4.28
CA GLY A 216 28.62 -47.30 5.37
C GLY A 216 28.00 -48.65 5.75
N VAL A 217 26.71 -48.84 5.45
CA VAL A 217 25.94 -50.03 5.86
C VAL A 217 25.59 -50.94 4.69
N THR A 218 25.44 -50.39 3.49
CA THR A 218 25.14 -51.10 2.25
C THR A 218 26.43 -51.42 1.48
N SER A 219 26.40 -52.40 0.58
CA SER A 219 27.56 -52.77 -0.25
C SER A 219 27.61 -52.08 -1.62
N ASP A 220 26.74 -51.09 -1.85
CA ASP A 220 26.56 -50.40 -3.13
C ASP A 220 27.52 -49.21 -3.29
N ASP A 221 27.59 -48.67 -4.52
CA ASP A 221 28.41 -47.50 -4.84
C ASP A 221 27.90 -46.22 -4.15
N LEU A 222 28.82 -45.32 -3.78
CA LEU A 222 28.50 -44.07 -3.06
C LEU A 222 27.47 -43.20 -3.81
N LEU A 223 27.59 -43.10 -5.14
CA LEU A 223 26.65 -42.34 -5.96
C LEU A 223 25.25 -42.96 -5.93
N HIS A 224 25.16 -44.28 -5.89
CA HIS A 224 23.89 -44.99 -5.74
C HIS A 224 23.28 -44.74 -4.36
N CYS A 225 24.09 -44.74 -3.29
CA CYS A 225 23.63 -44.41 -1.94
C CYS A 225 23.18 -42.95 -1.77
N LEU A 226 23.86 -41.99 -2.42
CA LEU A 226 23.43 -40.58 -2.44
C LEU A 226 22.11 -40.40 -3.21
N TRP A 227 21.97 -41.07 -4.35
CA TRP A 227 20.71 -41.12 -5.10
C TRP A 227 19.58 -41.71 -4.25
N LEU A 228 19.83 -42.84 -3.59
CA LEU A 228 18.87 -43.51 -2.72
C LEU A 228 18.48 -42.63 -1.52
N SER A 229 19.45 -41.92 -0.91
CA SER A 229 19.16 -40.96 0.15
C SER A 229 18.27 -39.81 -0.32
N TRP A 230 18.48 -39.30 -1.54
CA TRP A 230 17.58 -38.31 -2.13
C TRP A 230 16.17 -38.88 -2.33
N THR A 231 16.04 -40.11 -2.84
CA THR A 231 14.71 -40.73 -3.01
C THR A 231 13.95 -40.92 -1.69
N TYR A 232 14.65 -41.17 -0.58
CA TYR A 232 14.04 -41.27 0.76
C TYR A 232 13.64 -39.91 1.36
N VAL A 233 14.33 -38.83 0.98
CA VAL A 233 13.97 -37.45 1.36
C VAL A 233 12.78 -36.96 0.54
N ALA A 234 12.76 -37.25 -0.76
CA ALA A 234 11.71 -36.83 -1.68
C ALA A 234 10.40 -37.62 -1.49
N ASP A 235 10.51 -38.93 -1.28
CA ASP A 235 9.38 -39.80 -0.97
C ASP A 235 9.75 -40.74 0.16
N SER A 236 9.19 -40.42 1.33
CA SER A 236 9.41 -41.23 2.51
C SER A 236 9.01 -42.69 2.28
N GLY A 237 8.01 -43.03 1.46
CA GLY A 237 7.54 -44.41 1.26
C GLY A 237 8.60 -45.38 0.72
N ASN A 238 9.64 -44.87 0.05
CA ASN A 238 10.69 -45.67 -0.55
C ASN A 238 11.54 -46.46 0.48
N HIS A 239 11.58 -46.06 1.76
CA HIS A 239 12.34 -46.78 2.78
C HIS A 239 11.87 -48.23 2.99
N ALA A 240 10.59 -48.53 2.69
CA ALA A 240 9.98 -49.84 2.89
C ALA A 240 10.65 -50.95 2.06
N THR A 241 11.31 -50.59 0.95
CA THR A 241 12.03 -51.52 0.06
C THR A 241 13.39 -51.95 0.62
N SER A 242 13.87 -51.32 1.70
CA SER A 242 15.19 -51.56 2.27
C SER A 242 15.30 -52.93 2.94
N GLN A 243 16.34 -53.69 2.56
CA GLN A 243 16.64 -55.00 3.13
C GLN A 243 17.81 -54.93 4.13
N GLY A 244 17.69 -55.63 5.26
CA GLY A 244 18.69 -55.63 6.34
C GLY A 244 18.39 -54.62 7.46
N VAL A 245 18.81 -54.94 8.69
CA VAL A 245 18.50 -54.14 9.88
C VAL A 245 19.17 -52.77 9.84
N GLY A 246 20.43 -52.71 9.41
CA GLY A 246 21.19 -51.47 9.33
C GLY A 246 20.65 -50.47 8.30
N PRO A 247 20.47 -50.86 7.00
CA PRO A 247 19.92 -49.95 6.00
C PRO A 247 18.51 -49.49 6.34
N ARG A 248 17.69 -50.34 6.99
CA ARG A 248 16.35 -49.95 7.48
C ARG A 248 16.38 -48.84 8.51
N LEU A 249 17.30 -48.89 9.48
CA LEU A 249 17.43 -47.85 10.51
C LEU A 249 17.87 -46.51 9.91
N VAL A 250 18.83 -46.55 8.98
CA VAL A 250 19.30 -45.36 8.26
C VAL A 250 18.21 -44.80 7.36
N ALA A 251 17.53 -45.64 6.57
CA ALA A 251 16.43 -45.25 5.70
C ALA A 251 15.27 -44.63 6.49
N LEU A 252 14.87 -45.21 7.62
CA LEU A 252 13.83 -44.66 8.51
C LEU A 252 14.23 -43.27 9.03
N SER A 253 15.49 -43.07 9.41
CA SER A 253 15.99 -41.78 9.91
C SER A 253 15.96 -40.70 8.83
N ILE A 254 16.38 -41.04 7.61
CA ILE A 254 16.35 -40.14 6.45
C ILE A 254 14.91 -39.80 6.08
N SER A 255 14.02 -40.80 6.03
CA SER A 255 12.61 -40.59 5.69
C SER A 255 11.86 -39.74 6.72
N PHE A 256 12.15 -39.89 8.01
CA PHE A 256 11.58 -39.02 9.05
C PHE A 256 12.06 -37.57 8.88
N GLY A 257 13.35 -37.35 8.65
CA GLY A 257 13.89 -36.02 8.37
C GLY A 257 13.34 -35.42 7.07
N GLY A 258 13.20 -36.23 6.02
CA GLY A 258 12.66 -35.84 4.73
C GLY A 258 11.20 -35.39 4.83
N MET A 259 10.37 -36.12 5.58
CA MET A 259 8.98 -35.75 5.81
C MET A 259 8.84 -34.39 6.52
N LEU A 260 9.67 -34.10 7.52
CA LEU A 260 9.66 -32.80 8.21
C LEU A 260 10.06 -31.64 7.29
N VAL A 261 11.12 -31.86 6.51
CA VAL A 261 11.60 -30.90 5.50
C VAL A 261 10.54 -30.66 4.42
N PHE A 262 9.89 -31.72 3.93
CA PHE A 262 8.86 -31.62 2.91
C PHE A 262 7.61 -30.89 3.43
N ALA A 263 7.18 -31.18 4.67
CA ALA A 263 6.08 -30.46 5.31
C ALA A 263 6.39 -28.95 5.46
N MET A 264 7.62 -28.60 5.86
CA MET A 264 8.06 -27.21 5.95
C MET A 264 8.13 -26.53 4.58
N MET A 265 8.58 -27.24 3.54
CA MET A 265 8.57 -26.74 2.16
C MET A 265 7.16 -26.40 1.71
N LEU A 266 6.20 -27.32 1.91
CA LEU A 266 4.81 -27.12 1.52
C LEU A 266 4.19 -25.92 2.25
N GLY A 267 4.49 -25.74 3.55
CA GLY A 267 4.08 -24.57 4.31
C GLY A 267 4.61 -23.27 3.71
N LEU A 268 5.93 -23.16 3.46
CA LEU A 268 6.53 -21.95 2.90
C LEU A 268 6.01 -21.62 1.48
N VAL A 269 5.77 -22.65 0.66
CA VAL A 269 5.21 -22.47 -0.69
C VAL A 269 3.76 -22.00 -0.60
N SER A 270 2.97 -22.62 0.29
CA SER A 270 1.57 -22.23 0.53
C SER A 270 1.48 -20.80 1.04
N ASP A 271 2.31 -20.40 2.01
CA ASP A 271 2.36 -19.03 2.54
C ASP A 271 2.74 -18.04 1.44
N GLY A 272 3.75 -18.34 0.61
CA GLY A 272 4.16 -17.47 -0.50
C GLY A 272 3.08 -17.28 -1.57
N ILE A 273 2.30 -18.33 -1.87
CA ILE A 273 1.15 -18.25 -2.78
C ILE A 273 0.03 -17.43 -2.14
N SER A 274 -0.26 -17.68 -0.86
CA SER A 274 -1.28 -16.95 -0.11
C SER A 274 -0.96 -15.47 -0.02
N ASP A 275 0.28 -15.09 0.28
CA ASP A 275 0.75 -13.70 0.32
C ASP A 275 0.58 -13.01 -1.05
N LYS A 276 0.90 -13.72 -2.14
CA LYS A 276 0.73 -13.16 -3.49
C LYS A 276 -0.75 -12.98 -3.83
N PHE A 277 -1.57 -13.97 -3.51
CA PHE A 277 -3.02 -13.91 -3.70
C PHE A 277 -3.63 -12.76 -2.88
N ASP A 278 -3.25 -12.63 -1.61
CA ASP A 278 -3.65 -11.55 -0.73
C ASP A 278 -3.19 -10.18 -1.23
N SER A 279 -2.01 -10.08 -1.86
CA SER A 279 -1.55 -8.81 -2.44
C SER A 279 -2.41 -8.34 -3.62
N LEU A 280 -2.89 -9.29 -4.44
CA LEU A 280 -3.81 -9.03 -5.56
C LEU A 280 -5.20 -8.67 -5.02
N ARG A 281 -5.65 -9.41 -4.01
CA ARG A 281 -6.92 -9.21 -3.32
C ARG A 281 -6.99 -7.85 -2.63
N LYS A 282 -5.91 -7.41 -1.97
CA LYS A 282 -5.77 -6.09 -1.31
C LYS A 282 -5.53 -4.93 -2.29
N GLY A 283 -5.54 -5.18 -3.60
CA GLY A 283 -5.42 -4.14 -4.62
C GLY A 283 -4.07 -3.42 -4.59
N LYS A 284 -2.96 -4.11 -4.29
CA LYS A 284 -1.60 -3.52 -4.27
C LYS A 284 -0.97 -3.36 -5.66
N SER A 285 -1.65 -3.79 -6.72
CA SER A 285 -1.20 -3.64 -8.10
C SER A 285 -1.35 -2.20 -8.61
N GLU A 286 -0.48 -1.84 -9.55
CA GLU A 286 -0.53 -0.59 -10.29
C GLU A 286 -1.73 -0.58 -11.26
N VAL A 287 -2.37 0.58 -11.38
CA VAL A 287 -3.43 0.86 -12.34
C VAL A 287 -2.79 1.32 -13.64
N VAL A 288 -3.12 0.66 -14.75
CA VAL A 288 -2.51 0.92 -16.08
C VAL A 288 -3.38 1.85 -16.94
N GLU A 289 -4.52 2.28 -16.40
CA GLU A 289 -5.50 3.14 -17.06
C GLU A 289 -4.95 4.53 -17.42
N LYS A 290 -5.57 5.12 -18.45
CA LYS A 290 -5.26 6.47 -18.96
C LYS A 290 -6.55 7.24 -19.13
N ASN A 291 -6.50 8.57 -18.98
CA ASN A 291 -7.66 9.46 -19.12
C ASN A 291 -8.83 9.10 -18.17
N HIS A 292 -8.54 8.41 -17.06
CA HIS A 292 -9.50 8.05 -16.03
C HIS A 292 -9.75 9.21 -15.06
N THR A 293 -10.89 9.18 -14.38
CA THR A 293 -11.17 10.05 -13.23
C THR A 293 -10.62 9.38 -11.97
N LEU A 294 -9.77 10.06 -11.23
CA LEU A 294 -9.21 9.57 -9.97
C LEU A 294 -9.92 10.23 -8.80
N ILE A 295 -10.49 9.44 -7.90
CA ILE A 295 -11.07 9.91 -6.64
C ILE A 295 -10.13 9.51 -5.50
N LEU A 296 -9.75 10.49 -4.69
CA LEU A 296 -8.86 10.34 -3.54
C LEU A 296 -9.66 10.59 -2.26
N GLY A 297 -9.62 9.63 -1.34
CA GLY A 297 -10.38 9.66 -0.10
C GLY A 297 -11.66 8.83 -0.18
N TRP A 298 -12.35 8.75 0.97
CA TRP A 298 -13.61 8.02 1.11
C TRP A 298 -14.55 8.81 2.02
N SER A 299 -15.77 9.05 1.53
CA SER A 299 -16.84 9.78 2.22
C SER A 299 -18.18 9.16 1.86
N ASP A 300 -19.21 9.40 2.67
CA ASP A 300 -20.60 9.05 2.39
C ASP A 300 -21.14 9.61 1.05
N LYS A 301 -20.59 10.73 0.59
CA LYS A 301 -20.92 11.38 -0.70
C LYS A 301 -20.42 10.60 -1.93
N LEU A 302 -19.49 9.65 -1.75
CA LEU A 302 -18.87 8.92 -2.86
C LEU A 302 -19.92 8.20 -3.72
N GLY A 303 -20.96 7.63 -3.11
CA GLY A 303 -22.01 6.92 -3.87
C GLY A 303 -22.77 7.85 -4.82
N SER A 304 -23.21 9.01 -4.33
CA SER A 304 -23.86 10.03 -5.15
C SER A 304 -22.93 10.55 -6.24
N LEU A 305 -21.65 10.79 -5.93
CA LEU A 305 -20.66 11.22 -6.90
C LEU A 305 -20.44 10.18 -8.01
N LEU A 306 -20.35 8.90 -7.65
CA LEU A 306 -20.21 7.81 -8.62
C LEU A 306 -21.43 7.71 -9.54
N ASN A 307 -22.65 7.88 -9.00
CA ASN A 307 -23.87 7.88 -9.80
C ASN A 307 -23.89 9.04 -10.83
N GLN A 308 -23.62 10.26 -10.39
CA GLN A 308 -23.58 11.42 -11.29
C GLN A 308 -22.45 11.29 -12.33
N LEU A 309 -21.27 10.78 -11.94
CA LEU A 309 -20.19 10.50 -12.90
C LEU A 309 -20.56 9.39 -13.90
N SER A 310 -21.34 8.38 -13.50
CA SER A 310 -21.78 7.36 -14.45
C SER A 310 -22.77 7.91 -15.47
N ILE A 311 -23.66 8.82 -15.06
CA ILE A 311 -24.59 9.51 -15.97
C ILE A 311 -23.80 10.39 -16.95
N ALA A 312 -22.88 11.22 -16.45
CA ALA A 312 -22.07 12.10 -17.28
C ALA A 312 -21.14 11.36 -18.27
N ASN A 313 -20.76 10.11 -17.99
CA ASN A 313 -19.93 9.31 -18.91
C ASN A 313 -20.77 8.45 -19.88
N GLU A 314 -22.11 8.47 -19.78
CA GLU A 314 -22.99 7.66 -20.64
C GLU A 314 -22.85 8.05 -22.12
N SER A 315 -22.77 9.36 -22.42
CA SER A 315 -22.57 9.88 -23.78
C SER A 315 -21.23 9.44 -24.41
N LEU A 316 -20.22 9.14 -23.58
CA LEU A 316 -18.92 8.63 -24.02
C LEU A 316 -18.87 7.10 -24.16
N GLY A 317 -19.98 6.40 -23.90
CA GLY A 317 -20.05 4.93 -23.88
C GLY A 317 -19.49 4.30 -22.61
N GLY A 318 -19.42 5.08 -21.51
CA GLY A 318 -18.86 4.68 -20.22
C GLY A 318 -17.47 5.25 -19.94
N GLY A 319 -17.13 5.37 -18.66
CA GLY A 319 -15.84 5.87 -18.19
C GLY A 319 -15.06 4.88 -17.32
N THR A 320 -13.85 5.26 -16.93
CA THR A 320 -13.10 4.55 -15.88
C THR A 320 -12.90 5.48 -14.70
N VAL A 321 -13.39 5.07 -13.54
CA VAL A 321 -13.23 5.78 -12.27
C VAL A 321 -12.35 4.95 -11.35
N VAL A 322 -11.24 5.52 -10.90
CA VAL A 322 -10.33 4.87 -9.97
C VAL A 322 -10.52 5.51 -8.60
N VAL A 323 -10.83 4.71 -7.58
CA VAL A 323 -10.99 5.18 -6.20
C VAL A 323 -9.80 4.72 -5.37
N MET A 324 -9.10 5.64 -4.73
CA MET A 324 -8.03 5.34 -3.78
C MET A 324 -8.34 5.88 -2.39
N ALA A 325 -8.36 5.00 -1.40
CA ALA A 325 -8.56 5.36 0.00
C ALA A 325 -7.78 4.46 0.95
N GLU A 326 -7.65 4.90 2.20
CA GLU A 326 -7.03 4.15 3.31
C GLU A 326 -8.01 3.11 3.91
N ARG A 327 -8.73 2.39 3.04
CA ARG A 327 -9.62 1.27 3.40
C ARG A 327 -9.22 0.01 2.63
N ASP A 328 -9.69 -1.14 3.09
CA ASP A 328 -9.46 -2.41 2.40
C ASP A 328 -10.24 -2.45 1.09
N LYS A 329 -9.59 -2.92 0.03
CA LYS A 329 -10.19 -2.97 -1.32
C LYS A 329 -11.53 -3.72 -1.33
N GLU A 330 -11.60 -4.85 -0.65
CA GLU A 330 -12.81 -5.69 -0.60
C GLU A 330 -13.97 -4.98 0.06
N GLU A 331 -13.72 -4.25 1.14
CA GLU A 331 -14.74 -3.47 1.84
C GLU A 331 -15.28 -2.38 0.93
N MET A 332 -14.39 -1.66 0.22
CA MET A 332 -14.79 -0.64 -0.76
C MET A 332 -15.62 -1.23 -1.91
N GLU A 333 -15.19 -2.36 -2.48
CA GLU A 333 -15.92 -3.01 -3.57
C GLU A 333 -17.28 -3.56 -3.12
N LEU A 334 -17.38 -4.08 -1.89
CA LEU A 334 -18.65 -4.52 -1.31
C LEU A 334 -19.59 -3.34 -1.05
N ASP A 335 -19.08 -2.23 -0.51
CA ASP A 335 -19.87 -1.03 -0.25
C ASP A 335 -20.39 -0.43 -1.57
N ILE A 336 -19.56 -0.40 -2.62
CA ILE A 336 -19.97 0.06 -3.97
C ILE A 336 -20.99 -0.91 -4.59
N ALA A 337 -20.81 -2.22 -4.43
CA ALA A 337 -21.75 -3.22 -4.96
C ALA A 337 -23.12 -3.19 -4.24
N ARG A 338 -23.21 -2.61 -3.05
CA ARG A 338 -24.48 -2.38 -2.33
C ARG A 338 -25.22 -1.13 -2.82
N MET A 339 -24.59 -0.28 -3.62
CA MET A 339 -25.22 0.93 -4.11
C MET A 339 -26.30 0.57 -5.15
N GLU A 340 -27.49 1.14 -5.00
CA GLU A 340 -28.66 0.82 -5.82
C GLU A 340 -28.75 1.70 -7.08
N PHE A 341 -27.69 1.75 -7.90
CA PHE A 341 -27.71 2.45 -9.19
C PHE A 341 -26.87 1.74 -10.27
N GLU A 342 -27.20 2.01 -11.52
CA GLU A 342 -26.51 1.44 -12.68
C GLU A 342 -25.31 2.29 -13.08
N PHE A 343 -24.16 1.67 -13.29
CA PHE A 343 -22.94 2.40 -13.68
C PHE A 343 -22.91 2.83 -15.17
N LYS A 344 -23.95 2.55 -15.97
CA LYS A 344 -24.08 3.03 -17.36
C LYS A 344 -22.81 2.83 -18.22
N GLY A 345 -22.18 1.65 -18.12
CA GLY A 345 -20.93 1.31 -18.82
C GLY A 345 -19.64 1.82 -18.14
N THR A 346 -19.75 2.61 -17.08
CA THR A 346 -18.61 3.08 -16.28
C THR A 346 -18.05 1.96 -15.41
N SER A 347 -16.72 1.79 -15.42
CA SER A 347 -16.02 0.83 -14.58
C SER A 347 -15.40 1.52 -13.36
N VAL A 348 -15.60 0.95 -12.18
CA VAL A 348 -15.01 1.46 -10.93
C VAL A 348 -13.90 0.55 -10.44
N ILE A 349 -12.71 1.09 -10.22
CA ILE A 349 -11.53 0.35 -9.81
C ILE A 349 -11.07 0.86 -8.44
N CYS A 350 -11.19 0.02 -7.41
CA CYS A 350 -10.76 0.38 -6.05
C CYS A 350 -9.31 -0.01 -5.77
N ARG A 351 -8.57 0.87 -5.09
CA ARG A 351 -7.19 0.62 -4.63
C ARG A 351 -7.01 1.12 -3.20
N SER A 352 -6.44 0.26 -2.35
CA SER A 352 -6.05 0.66 -1.00
C SER A 352 -4.73 1.44 -1.04
N GLY A 353 -4.66 2.59 -0.38
CA GLY A 353 -3.46 3.42 -0.35
C GLY A 353 -3.71 4.80 0.25
N SER A 354 -2.64 5.49 0.66
CA SER A 354 -2.72 6.83 1.21
C SER A 354 -2.45 7.89 0.14
N PRO A 355 -3.33 8.90 -0.04
CA PRO A 355 -3.06 10.01 -0.96
C PRO A 355 -1.88 10.90 -0.50
N LEU A 356 -1.45 10.76 0.75
CA LEU A 356 -0.29 11.47 1.28
C LEU A 356 1.04 10.87 0.79
N ILE A 357 1.04 9.61 0.34
CA ILE A 357 2.23 8.87 -0.06
C ILE A 357 2.38 8.91 -1.59
N LEU A 358 3.46 9.52 -2.08
CA LEU A 358 3.76 9.62 -3.52
C LEU A 358 3.82 8.25 -4.24
N ALA A 359 4.28 7.20 -3.57
CA ALA A 359 4.32 5.85 -4.15
C ALA A 359 2.92 5.30 -4.43
N ASP A 360 1.95 5.58 -3.57
CA ASP A 360 0.56 5.16 -3.74
C ASP A 360 -0.14 5.97 -4.82
N LEU A 361 0.16 7.27 -4.92
CA LEU A 361 -0.32 8.11 -6.03
C LEU A 361 0.19 7.62 -7.40
N ARG A 362 1.45 7.16 -7.48
CA ARG A 362 1.97 6.53 -8.71
C ARG A 362 1.25 5.22 -9.04
N LYS A 363 0.94 4.42 -8.02
CA LYS A 363 0.20 3.16 -8.17
C LYS A 363 -1.17 3.35 -8.82
N VAL A 364 -1.82 4.51 -8.66
CA VAL A 364 -3.12 4.82 -9.30
C VAL A 364 -2.98 5.63 -10.61
N SER A 365 -1.77 5.68 -11.18
CA SER A 365 -1.47 6.41 -12.42
C SER A 365 -1.94 7.87 -12.41
N VAL A 366 -1.71 8.60 -11.29
CA VAL A 366 -2.16 9.99 -11.10
C VAL A 366 -1.74 10.93 -12.24
N SER A 367 -0.54 10.78 -12.78
CA SER A 367 0.02 11.62 -13.84
C SER A 367 -0.73 11.47 -15.18
N LYS A 368 -1.50 10.39 -15.36
CA LYS A 368 -2.28 10.07 -16.57
C LYS A 368 -3.78 10.28 -16.38
N ALA A 369 -4.22 10.67 -15.19
CA ALA A 369 -5.63 10.94 -14.91
C ALA A 369 -6.09 12.22 -15.64
N ARG A 370 -7.35 12.20 -16.12
CA ARG A 370 -8.01 13.35 -16.75
C ARG A 370 -8.47 14.37 -15.72
N ALA A 371 -8.94 13.89 -14.57
CA ALA A 371 -9.39 14.70 -13.45
C ALA A 371 -9.06 13.96 -12.16
N ILE A 372 -8.74 14.72 -11.11
CA ILE A 372 -8.43 14.20 -9.78
C ILE A 372 -9.39 14.89 -8.79
N ILE A 373 -10.21 14.12 -8.10
CA ILE A 373 -11.16 14.62 -7.11
C ILE A 373 -10.63 14.23 -5.73
N VAL A 374 -10.42 15.20 -4.86
CA VAL A 374 -10.03 14.99 -3.46
C VAL A 374 -11.27 15.21 -2.60
N LEU A 375 -11.77 14.14 -1.99
CA LEU A 375 -12.92 14.20 -1.10
C LEU A 375 -12.50 14.65 0.30
N ALA A 376 -13.37 15.43 0.93
CA ALA A 376 -13.21 15.77 2.34
C ALA A 376 -13.56 14.54 3.19
N GLU A 377 -12.78 14.30 4.24
CA GLU A 377 -13.11 13.28 5.24
C GLU A 377 -14.15 13.80 6.23
N ASP A 378 -15.00 12.89 6.69
CA ASP A 378 -16.00 13.18 7.70
C ASP A 378 -15.34 13.43 9.06
N GLY A 379 -15.74 14.50 9.75
CA GLY A 379 -15.25 14.82 11.09
C GLY A 379 -14.96 16.30 11.30
N ASN A 380 -13.81 16.61 11.90
CA ASN A 380 -13.41 17.98 12.15
C ASN A 380 -12.96 18.66 10.85
N ALA A 381 -13.65 19.73 10.45
CA ALA A 381 -13.37 20.51 9.24
C ALA A 381 -11.90 20.91 9.11
N ASP A 382 -11.30 21.46 10.17
CA ASP A 382 -9.90 21.89 10.15
C ASP A 382 -8.92 20.75 9.85
N GLN A 383 -9.19 19.56 10.40
CA GLN A 383 -8.33 18.39 10.19
C GLN A 383 -8.51 17.82 8.78
N SER A 384 -9.75 17.80 8.31
CA SER A 384 -10.11 17.35 6.96
C SER A 384 -9.47 18.24 5.89
N ASP A 385 -9.61 19.56 6.03
CA ASP A 385 -9.05 20.54 5.09
C ASP A 385 -7.51 20.56 5.15
N ALA A 386 -6.92 20.42 6.34
CA ALA A 386 -5.47 20.27 6.47
C ALA A 386 -4.97 18.98 5.76
N ARG A 387 -5.75 17.90 5.78
CA ARG A 387 -5.42 16.67 5.05
C ARG A 387 -5.58 16.86 3.54
N ALA A 388 -6.65 17.54 3.09
CA ALA A 388 -6.86 17.89 1.70
C ALA A 388 -5.70 18.75 1.16
N LEU A 389 -5.28 19.78 1.90
CA LEU A 389 -4.12 20.61 1.58
C LEU A 389 -2.82 19.77 1.44
N ARG A 390 -2.59 18.81 2.34
CA ARG A 390 -1.44 17.91 2.26
C ARG A 390 -1.51 16.98 1.04
N THR A 391 -2.70 16.51 0.68
CA THR A 391 -2.91 15.75 -0.55
C THR A 391 -2.56 16.59 -1.78
N VAL A 392 -3.00 17.86 -1.83
CA VAL A 392 -2.64 18.79 -2.91
C VAL A 392 -1.13 19.02 -2.99
N LEU A 393 -0.44 19.16 -1.85
CA LEU A 393 1.04 19.22 -1.81
C LEU A 393 1.70 17.95 -2.35
N SER A 394 1.15 16.77 -2.04
CA SER A 394 1.64 15.51 -2.59
C SER A 394 1.40 15.40 -4.09
N LEU A 395 0.24 15.86 -4.58
CA LEU A 395 -0.10 15.90 -6.01
C LEU A 395 0.84 16.83 -6.80
N THR A 396 1.09 18.03 -6.29
CA THR A 396 2.04 18.98 -6.90
C THR A 396 3.49 18.48 -6.87
N GLY A 397 3.83 17.58 -5.94
CA GLY A 397 5.13 16.91 -5.86
C GLY A 397 5.40 15.81 -6.90
N VAL A 398 4.43 15.48 -7.76
CA VAL A 398 4.56 14.44 -8.79
C VAL A 398 5.47 14.92 -9.93
N LYS A 399 6.64 14.28 -10.07
CA LYS A 399 7.69 14.68 -11.04
C LYS A 399 7.27 14.62 -12.50
N GLU A 400 6.39 13.68 -12.88
CA GLU A 400 5.93 13.57 -14.26
C GLU A 400 4.95 14.69 -14.66
N GLY A 401 4.54 15.53 -13.70
CA GLY A 401 3.49 16.52 -13.87
C GLY A 401 2.09 15.89 -13.88
N LEU A 402 1.09 16.75 -13.73
CA LEU A 402 -0.31 16.37 -13.81
C LEU A 402 -0.89 16.90 -15.13
N ARG A 403 -1.67 16.06 -15.81
CA ARG A 403 -2.38 16.44 -17.05
C ARG A 403 -3.78 16.97 -16.78
N GLY A 404 -4.40 16.49 -15.71
CA GLY A 404 -5.76 16.79 -15.33
C GLY A 404 -5.87 17.91 -14.31
N HIS A 405 -7.09 18.45 -14.19
CA HIS A 405 -7.46 19.37 -13.13
C HIS A 405 -7.68 18.63 -11.82
N ILE A 406 -7.39 19.29 -10.70
CA ILE A 406 -7.64 18.79 -9.37
C ILE A 406 -8.83 19.54 -8.81
N VAL A 407 -9.88 18.82 -8.41
CA VAL A 407 -11.02 19.36 -7.68
C VAL A 407 -10.90 18.93 -6.23
N VAL A 408 -10.89 19.87 -5.30
CA VAL A 408 -10.72 19.61 -3.87
C VAL A 408 -11.97 20.04 -3.14
N GLU A 409 -12.63 19.10 -2.49
CA GLU A 409 -13.69 19.40 -1.56
C GLU A 409 -13.11 19.93 -0.24
N LEU A 410 -13.67 21.03 0.25
CA LEU A 410 -13.31 21.64 1.53
C LEU A 410 -14.55 21.77 2.42
N SER A 411 -14.30 21.69 3.72
CA SER A 411 -15.32 21.76 4.78
C SER A 411 -15.41 23.14 5.42
N ASP A 412 -14.43 24.02 5.21
CA ASP A 412 -14.47 25.42 5.64
C ASP A 412 -14.00 26.34 4.49
N LEU A 413 -14.73 27.43 4.28
CA LEU A 413 -14.42 28.44 3.28
C LEU A 413 -13.14 29.20 3.63
N ASP A 414 -12.83 29.38 4.91
CA ASP A 414 -11.66 30.14 5.35
C ASP A 414 -10.34 29.49 4.89
N ASN A 415 -10.35 28.16 4.66
CA ASN A 415 -9.20 27.40 4.19
C ASN A 415 -8.99 27.43 2.67
N GLU A 416 -9.96 27.93 1.90
CA GLU A 416 -9.93 27.93 0.43
C GLU A 416 -8.70 28.65 -0.13
N VAL A 417 -8.38 29.82 0.44
CA VAL A 417 -7.26 30.66 0.01
C VAL A 417 -5.92 29.94 0.15
N LEU A 418 -5.76 29.15 1.21
CA LEU A 418 -4.52 28.40 1.47
C LEU A 418 -4.33 27.29 0.43
N VAL A 419 -5.41 26.58 0.09
CA VAL A 419 -5.38 25.51 -0.90
C VAL A 419 -5.09 26.06 -2.28
N LYS A 420 -5.72 27.17 -2.69
CA LYS A 420 -5.45 27.85 -3.97
C LYS A 420 -4.02 28.38 -4.05
N LEU A 421 -3.49 28.94 -2.96
CA LEU A 421 -2.10 29.43 -2.91
C LEU A 421 -1.07 28.33 -3.19
N VAL A 422 -1.35 27.10 -2.73
CA VAL A 422 -0.47 25.95 -2.90
C VAL A 422 -0.70 25.24 -4.23
N GLY A 423 -1.97 25.10 -4.63
CA GLY A 423 -2.39 24.38 -5.82
C GLY A 423 -2.16 25.12 -7.13
N GLY A 424 -2.14 26.44 -7.10
CA GLY A 424 -2.09 27.29 -8.29
C GLY A 424 -3.30 27.06 -9.20
N ASP A 425 -3.12 27.27 -10.50
CA ASP A 425 -4.21 27.25 -11.50
C ASP A 425 -4.73 25.83 -11.83
N LEU A 426 -4.08 24.78 -11.31
CA LEU A 426 -4.50 23.39 -11.54
C LEU A 426 -5.56 22.93 -10.53
N VAL A 427 -5.76 23.66 -9.44
CA VAL A 427 -6.61 23.27 -8.32
C VAL A 427 -7.84 24.17 -8.26
N GLU A 428 -9.00 23.54 -8.37
CA GLU A 428 -10.30 24.14 -8.07
C GLU A 428 -10.81 23.61 -6.74
N THR A 429 -11.39 24.50 -5.93
CA THR A 429 -11.87 24.19 -4.58
C THR A 429 -13.39 24.30 -4.54
N VAL A 430 -14.05 23.35 -3.88
CA VAL A 430 -15.50 23.32 -3.73
C VAL A 430 -15.86 23.24 -2.24
N VAL A 431 -16.55 24.27 -1.74
CA VAL A 431 -17.05 24.33 -0.35
C VAL A 431 -18.57 24.15 -0.37
N ALA A 432 -19.03 22.91 -0.27
CA ALA A 432 -20.43 22.56 -0.54
C ALA A 432 -21.42 23.27 0.40
N HIS A 433 -21.13 23.34 1.70
CA HIS A 433 -22.07 23.90 2.69
C HIS A 433 -22.39 25.38 2.43
N ASP A 434 -21.44 26.14 1.87
CA ASP A 434 -21.53 27.57 1.65
C ASP A 434 -22.32 27.86 0.36
N VAL A 435 -22.09 27.06 -0.69
CA VAL A 435 -22.92 27.07 -1.90
C VAL A 435 -24.36 26.72 -1.57
N ILE A 436 -24.60 25.64 -0.83
CA ILE A 436 -25.94 25.21 -0.42
C ILE A 436 -26.63 26.30 0.40
N GLY A 437 -25.93 26.90 1.37
CA GLY A 437 -26.47 27.98 2.19
C GLY A 437 -26.92 29.20 1.35
N ARG A 438 -26.13 29.59 0.35
CA ARG A 438 -26.50 30.68 -0.58
C ARG A 438 -27.73 30.31 -1.42
N LEU A 439 -27.78 29.11 -1.97
CA LEU A 439 -28.92 28.62 -2.75
C LEU A 439 -30.19 28.61 -1.90
N MET A 440 -30.12 28.14 -0.65
CA MET A 440 -31.27 28.16 0.27
C MET A 440 -31.82 29.57 0.51
N ILE A 441 -30.94 30.56 0.69
CA ILE A 441 -31.35 31.96 0.85
C ILE A 441 -32.04 32.49 -0.42
N GLN A 442 -31.55 32.13 -1.61
CA GLN A 442 -32.18 32.50 -2.87
C GLN A 442 -33.56 31.87 -3.02
N CYS A 443 -33.68 30.57 -2.74
CA CYS A 443 -34.96 29.85 -2.78
C CYS A 443 -35.95 30.38 -1.74
N ALA A 444 -35.48 30.80 -0.56
CA ALA A 444 -36.34 31.42 0.46
C ALA A 444 -36.91 32.78 -0.01
N ARG A 445 -36.17 33.52 -0.85
CA ARG A 445 -36.63 34.78 -1.43
C ARG A 445 -37.56 34.56 -2.63
N GLN A 446 -37.34 33.49 -3.38
CA GLN A 446 -38.12 33.17 -4.58
C GLN A 446 -38.39 31.66 -4.62
N PRO A 447 -39.56 31.20 -4.11
CA PRO A 447 -39.88 29.78 -3.93
C PRO A 447 -39.79 28.92 -5.21
N GLY A 448 -39.92 29.52 -6.40
CA GLY A 448 -39.79 28.82 -7.68
C GLY A 448 -38.34 28.53 -8.11
N LEU A 449 -37.34 29.14 -7.49
CA LEU A 449 -35.93 28.89 -7.84
C LEU A 449 -35.44 27.51 -7.40
N ALA A 450 -36.06 26.91 -6.37
CA ALA A 450 -35.62 25.61 -5.86
C ALA A 450 -35.71 24.52 -6.93
N GLN A 451 -36.83 24.46 -7.65
CA GLN A 451 -37.04 23.49 -8.72
C GLN A 451 -36.06 23.70 -9.88
N ILE A 452 -35.76 24.97 -10.20
CA ILE A 452 -34.78 25.32 -11.24
C ILE A 452 -33.37 24.87 -10.83
N TRP A 453 -32.98 25.08 -9.57
CA TRP A 453 -31.66 24.66 -9.09
C TRP A 453 -31.52 23.14 -9.00
N GLU A 454 -32.60 22.44 -8.68
CA GLU A 454 -32.64 20.97 -8.70
C GLU A 454 -32.40 20.45 -10.12
N ASP A 455 -33.08 21.01 -11.12
CA ASP A 455 -32.92 20.63 -12.52
C ASP A 455 -31.52 20.98 -13.08
N ILE A 456 -30.96 22.15 -12.73
CA ILE A 456 -29.69 22.64 -13.29
C ILE A 456 -28.45 22.01 -12.63
N LEU A 457 -28.51 21.67 -11.34
CA LEU A 457 -27.37 21.11 -10.61
C LEU A 457 -27.31 19.57 -10.72
N GLY A 458 -28.41 18.93 -11.10
CA GLY A 458 -28.42 17.52 -11.48
C GLY A 458 -27.84 17.33 -12.88
N PHE A 459 -27.38 16.11 -13.17
CA PHE A 459 -27.08 15.67 -14.54
C PHE A 459 -28.32 15.07 -15.22
N GLU A 460 -29.50 15.62 -14.92
CA GLU A 460 -30.79 15.16 -15.42
C GLU A 460 -31.46 16.30 -16.20
N ASN A 461 -31.82 16.03 -17.46
CA ASN A 461 -32.41 16.99 -18.40
C ASN A 461 -31.41 18.01 -18.96
N CYS A 462 -31.39 19.25 -18.46
CA CYS A 462 -30.70 20.38 -19.09
C CYS A 462 -29.46 20.81 -18.30
N GLU A 463 -28.31 20.81 -18.95
CA GLU A 463 -27.02 21.07 -18.35
C GLU A 463 -26.31 22.29 -18.95
N PHE A 464 -25.29 22.78 -18.26
CA PHE A 464 -24.41 23.82 -18.77
C PHE A 464 -23.32 23.26 -19.66
N TYR A 465 -23.25 23.74 -20.90
CA TYR A 465 -22.18 23.44 -21.82
C TYR A 465 -21.45 24.70 -22.27
N ILE A 466 -20.14 24.59 -22.38
CA ILE A 466 -19.27 25.65 -22.90
C ILE A 466 -18.62 25.12 -24.16
N LYS A 467 -18.86 25.80 -25.28
CA LYS A 467 -18.32 25.37 -26.56
C LYS A 467 -17.97 26.54 -27.45
N ARG A 468 -16.84 26.39 -28.14
CA ARG A 468 -16.39 27.33 -29.16
C ARG A 468 -17.14 27.12 -30.47
N TRP A 469 -17.67 28.20 -31.02
CA TRP A 469 -18.32 28.21 -32.33
C TRP A 469 -17.73 29.32 -33.22
N PRO A 470 -16.82 28.99 -34.16
CA PRO A 470 -16.20 29.98 -35.04
C PRO A 470 -17.20 30.76 -35.92
N GLN A 471 -18.39 30.21 -36.12
CA GLN A 471 -19.46 30.85 -36.91
C GLN A 471 -20.11 32.03 -36.19
N LEU A 472 -19.87 32.18 -34.88
CA LEU A 472 -20.40 33.27 -34.06
C LEU A 472 -19.40 34.43 -33.93
N ASP A 473 -18.24 34.36 -34.60
CA ASP A 473 -17.25 35.42 -34.54
C ASP A 473 -17.78 36.71 -35.15
N ASP A 474 -17.46 37.82 -34.50
CA ASP A 474 -17.94 39.16 -34.83
C ASP A 474 -19.47 39.36 -34.73
N MET A 475 -20.21 38.37 -34.21
CA MET A 475 -21.64 38.52 -33.91
C MET A 475 -21.86 39.19 -32.57
N GLN A 476 -22.92 39.99 -32.48
CA GLN A 476 -23.36 40.54 -31.19
C GLN A 476 -24.06 39.46 -30.37
N PHE A 477 -23.99 39.57 -29.05
CA PHE A 477 -24.61 38.60 -28.16
C PHE A 477 -26.13 38.54 -28.33
N GLU A 478 -26.78 39.66 -28.68
CA GLU A 478 -28.21 39.68 -29.03
C GLU A 478 -28.57 38.70 -30.16
N ASP A 479 -27.72 38.60 -31.19
CA ASP A 479 -27.88 37.71 -32.32
C ASP A 479 -27.60 36.25 -31.93
N VAL A 480 -26.61 36.05 -31.03
CA VAL A 480 -26.27 34.74 -30.49
C VAL A 480 -27.44 34.15 -29.71
N LEU A 481 -28.15 34.96 -28.91
CA LEU A 481 -29.33 34.54 -28.12
C LEU A 481 -30.43 33.89 -28.97
N ILE A 482 -30.59 34.34 -30.21
CA ILE A 482 -31.61 33.84 -31.14
C ILE A 482 -31.06 32.83 -32.17
N SER A 483 -29.75 32.59 -32.18
CA SER A 483 -29.13 31.63 -33.12
C SER A 483 -29.28 30.17 -32.69
N PHE A 484 -29.59 29.90 -31.42
CA PHE A 484 -29.73 28.54 -30.88
C PHE A 484 -31.21 28.16 -30.70
N PRO A 485 -31.77 27.29 -31.56
CA PRO A 485 -33.16 26.84 -31.42
C PRO A 485 -33.34 25.73 -30.37
N ALA A 486 -32.30 24.94 -30.11
CA ALA A 486 -32.31 23.79 -29.22
C ALA A 486 -31.50 24.00 -27.93
N ALA A 487 -31.02 25.23 -27.68
CA ALA A 487 -30.27 25.58 -26.48
C ALA A 487 -30.52 27.04 -26.10
N ILE A 488 -30.28 27.37 -24.84
CA ILE A 488 -30.46 28.72 -24.31
C ILE A 488 -29.07 29.31 -24.00
N PRO A 489 -28.55 30.23 -24.82
CA PRO A 489 -27.32 30.94 -24.48
C PRO A 489 -27.56 31.81 -23.25
N CYS A 490 -26.68 31.69 -22.26
CA CYS A 490 -26.82 32.40 -20.98
C CYS A 490 -25.52 33.09 -20.54
N GLY A 491 -24.42 32.89 -21.28
CA GLY A 491 -23.17 33.56 -21.00
C GLY A 491 -22.09 33.28 -22.04
N ILE A 492 -20.91 33.80 -21.76
CA ILE A 492 -19.72 33.66 -22.59
C ILE A 492 -18.51 33.39 -21.70
N LYS A 493 -17.58 32.59 -22.20
CA LYS A 493 -16.25 32.40 -21.63
C LYS A 493 -15.26 33.16 -22.49
N VAL A 494 -14.77 34.27 -21.94
CA VAL A 494 -13.99 35.25 -22.70
C VAL A 494 -12.53 34.82 -22.77
N ALA A 495 -12.03 34.54 -23.98
CA ALA A 495 -10.66 34.06 -24.18
C ALA A 495 -9.63 35.12 -23.80
N SER A 496 -9.88 36.39 -24.16
CA SER A 496 -8.99 37.52 -23.87
C SER A 496 -8.83 37.83 -22.39
N TYR A 497 -9.80 37.43 -21.55
CA TYR A 497 -9.79 37.57 -20.10
C TYR A 497 -9.40 36.27 -19.38
N GLY A 498 -8.53 35.47 -20.00
CA GLY A 498 -8.01 34.24 -19.38
C GLY A 498 -9.09 33.18 -19.15
N GLY A 499 -10.16 33.17 -19.94
CA GLY A 499 -11.25 32.20 -19.81
C GLY A 499 -12.25 32.54 -18.69
N LYS A 500 -12.37 33.81 -18.30
CA LYS A 500 -13.40 34.25 -17.35
C LYS A 500 -14.80 34.06 -17.93
N ILE A 501 -15.68 33.44 -17.15
CA ILE A 501 -17.10 33.29 -17.49
C ILE A 501 -17.86 34.55 -17.11
N ILE A 502 -18.61 35.11 -18.05
CA ILE A 502 -19.53 36.23 -17.88
C ILE A 502 -20.93 35.71 -18.18
N LEU A 503 -21.78 35.68 -17.15
CA LEU A 503 -23.20 35.36 -17.29
C LEU A 503 -23.96 36.61 -17.72
N ASN A 504 -24.89 36.46 -18.67
CA ASN A 504 -25.68 37.55 -19.26
C ASN A 504 -24.81 38.77 -19.63
N PRO A 505 -23.88 38.63 -20.60
CA PRO A 505 -23.13 39.75 -21.12
C PRO A 505 -24.06 40.80 -21.73
N ASP A 506 -23.55 42.01 -21.95
CA ASP A 506 -24.31 43.08 -22.61
C ASP A 506 -24.74 42.63 -24.02
N ASP A 507 -25.96 42.97 -24.43
CA ASP A 507 -26.52 42.62 -25.75
C ASP A 507 -25.60 43.07 -26.89
N SER A 508 -24.89 44.18 -26.70
CA SER A 508 -23.93 44.74 -27.65
C SER A 508 -22.54 44.09 -27.63
N TYR A 509 -22.29 43.11 -26.76
CA TYR A 509 -21.02 42.40 -26.69
C TYR A 509 -20.76 41.67 -28.00
N VAL A 510 -19.60 41.94 -28.62
CA VAL A 510 -19.17 41.30 -29.86
C VAL A 510 -18.28 40.11 -29.55
N MET A 511 -18.71 38.92 -29.95
CA MET A 511 -17.97 37.67 -29.81
C MET A 511 -16.60 37.76 -30.49
N GLN A 512 -15.54 37.53 -29.71
CA GLN A 512 -14.16 37.58 -30.21
C GLN A 512 -13.66 36.20 -30.64
N GLU A 513 -12.57 36.18 -31.41
CA GLU A 513 -11.87 34.94 -31.74
C GLU A 513 -11.42 34.21 -30.45
N GLY A 514 -11.84 32.96 -30.32
CA GLY A 514 -11.58 32.13 -29.14
C GLY A 514 -12.66 32.15 -28.06
N ASP A 515 -13.62 33.09 -28.11
CA ASP A 515 -14.71 33.13 -27.12
C ASP A 515 -15.62 31.91 -27.25
N GLU A 516 -15.92 31.28 -26.12
CA GLU A 516 -16.81 30.11 -26.04
C GLU A 516 -18.17 30.55 -25.51
N VAL A 517 -19.26 30.05 -26.11
CA VAL A 517 -20.61 30.36 -25.62
C VAL A 517 -20.97 29.37 -24.52
N LEU A 518 -21.51 29.90 -23.41
CA LEU A 518 -22.15 29.11 -22.37
C LEU A 518 -23.64 29.00 -22.69
N VAL A 519 -24.10 27.76 -22.87
CA VAL A 519 -25.50 27.44 -23.15
C VAL A 519 -26.06 26.48 -22.11
N ILE A 520 -27.38 26.49 -21.95
CA ILE A 520 -28.15 25.45 -21.29
C ILE A 520 -28.79 24.59 -22.38
N ALA A 521 -28.49 23.29 -22.41
CA ALA A 521 -29.00 22.34 -23.41
C ALA A 521 -29.20 20.95 -22.80
N GLU A 522 -29.90 20.05 -23.49
CA GLU A 522 -30.15 18.68 -23.01
C GLU A 522 -28.90 17.79 -23.05
N ASP A 523 -28.06 17.94 -24.09
CA ASP A 523 -26.79 17.21 -24.23
C ASP A 523 -25.77 18.01 -25.07
N ASP A 524 -24.49 17.64 -25.04
CA ASP A 524 -23.39 18.37 -25.69
C ASP A 524 -23.40 18.32 -27.24
N ASP A 525 -24.12 17.37 -27.81
CA ASP A 525 -24.26 17.10 -29.25
C ASP A 525 -25.63 17.50 -29.83
N THR A 526 -26.59 17.89 -28.98
CA THR A 526 -27.99 18.20 -29.37
C THR A 526 -28.20 19.59 -29.95
N TYR A 527 -27.22 20.49 -29.83
CA TYR A 527 -27.37 21.90 -30.23
C TYR A 527 -26.29 22.39 -31.19
N ALA A 528 -26.71 23.28 -32.09
CA ALA A 528 -25.84 23.99 -33.01
C ALA A 528 -26.42 25.38 -33.33
N PRO A 529 -25.57 26.39 -33.59
CA PRO A 529 -26.03 27.68 -34.06
C PRO A 529 -26.62 27.55 -35.46
N THR A 530 -27.71 28.28 -35.69
CA THR A 530 -28.40 28.36 -36.98
C THR A 530 -28.36 29.79 -37.50
N SER A 531 -28.57 29.95 -38.80
CA SER A 531 -28.70 31.27 -39.42
C SER A 531 -29.84 32.05 -38.77
N LEU A 532 -29.64 33.36 -38.56
CA LEU A 532 -30.64 34.24 -37.97
C LEU A 532 -32.01 34.07 -38.66
N PRO A 533 -33.10 33.84 -37.90
CA PRO A 533 -34.42 33.66 -38.47
C PRO A 533 -34.87 34.93 -39.20
N ASN A 534 -35.23 34.81 -40.49
CA ASN A 534 -35.71 35.91 -41.36
C ASN A 534 -37.01 36.60 -40.88
N LYS A 535 -37.61 36.15 -39.77
CA LYS A 535 -38.72 36.79 -39.06
C LYS A 535 -38.46 36.65 -37.56
N VAL A 536 -38.41 37.78 -36.86
CA VAL A 536 -38.30 37.86 -35.40
C VAL A 536 -39.48 37.14 -34.76
N LEU A 537 -39.32 35.86 -34.40
CA LEU A 537 -40.28 35.13 -33.59
C LEU A 537 -40.01 35.49 -32.12
N CYS A 538 -40.47 36.68 -31.72
CA CYS A 538 -40.27 37.27 -30.40
C CYS A 538 -40.99 36.54 -29.24
N HIS A 539 -41.53 35.33 -29.46
CA HIS A 539 -42.54 34.77 -28.56
C HIS A 539 -42.13 33.54 -27.73
N ILE A 540 -40.97 32.93 -27.96
CA ILE A 540 -40.66 31.63 -27.31
C ILE A 540 -39.42 31.70 -26.40
N ASN A 541 -38.34 32.40 -26.76
CA ASN A 541 -37.12 32.43 -25.91
C ASN A 541 -37.10 33.50 -24.81
N CYS A 542 -38.01 34.49 -24.84
CA CYS A 542 -38.08 35.54 -23.81
C CYS A 542 -38.50 35.03 -22.42
N TYR A 543 -39.23 33.91 -22.32
CA TYR A 543 -39.76 33.43 -21.03
C TYR A 543 -38.67 32.96 -20.07
N CYS A 544 -37.58 32.33 -20.56
CA CYS A 544 -36.46 31.92 -19.71
C CYS A 544 -35.55 33.12 -19.35
N TYR A 545 -35.33 34.05 -20.28
CA TYR A 545 -34.53 35.26 -20.04
C TYR A 545 -35.17 36.20 -19.00
N LEU A 546 -36.50 36.39 -19.09
CA LEU A 546 -37.27 37.25 -18.18
C LEU A 546 -37.37 36.70 -16.76
N LEU A 547 -37.34 35.39 -16.57
CA LEU A 547 -37.40 34.76 -15.25
C LEU A 547 -36.08 34.85 -14.48
N TRP A 548 -34.94 34.96 -15.17
CA TRP A 548 -33.61 34.94 -14.57
C TRP A 548 -32.95 36.31 -14.37
N PHE A 549 -33.15 37.29 -15.28
CA PHE A 549 -32.25 38.46 -15.33
C PHE A 549 -32.90 39.85 -15.15
N SER A 550 -34.21 39.98 -14.88
CA SER A 550 -34.84 41.31 -14.65
C SER A 550 -35.80 41.38 -13.46
N PRO A 551 -35.49 42.14 -12.38
CA PRO A 551 -36.41 42.35 -11.25
C PRO A 551 -37.56 43.33 -11.55
N TYR A 552 -37.59 44.00 -12.71
CA TYR A 552 -38.55 45.07 -13.00
C TYR A 552 -39.81 44.65 -13.76
N TYR A 553 -39.83 43.48 -14.41
CA TYR A 553 -40.96 43.07 -15.27
C TYR A 553 -42.01 42.18 -14.58
N TYR A 554 -41.76 41.75 -13.34
CA TYR A 554 -42.71 40.91 -12.59
C TYR A 554 -44.01 41.63 -12.21
N TYR A 555 -43.98 42.97 -12.06
CA TYR A 555 -45.15 43.74 -11.62
C TYR A 555 -46.22 43.94 -12.70
N LEU A 556 -45.90 43.77 -13.99
CA LEU A 556 -46.85 43.99 -15.09
C LEU A 556 -47.66 42.74 -15.47
N PHE A 557 -47.23 41.55 -15.03
CA PHE A 557 -47.84 40.28 -15.46
C PHE A 557 -48.86 39.70 -14.46
N MET A 558 -48.74 40.01 -13.17
CA MET A 558 -49.71 39.60 -12.14
C MET A 558 -51.05 40.36 -12.20
N THR A 559 -51.11 41.52 -12.85
CA THR A 559 -52.36 42.28 -13.02
C THR A 559 -53.17 41.85 -14.24
N ASN A 560 -52.55 41.23 -15.25
CA ASN A 560 -53.24 40.83 -16.48
C ASN A 560 -53.78 39.39 -16.46
N THR A 561 -53.29 38.52 -15.58
CA THR A 561 -53.75 37.12 -15.47
C THR A 561 -55.06 36.95 -14.70
N TYR A 562 -55.48 37.94 -13.91
CA TYR A 562 -56.79 37.91 -13.22
C TYR A 562 -57.96 38.46 -14.06
N SER A 563 -57.72 39.02 -15.25
CA SER A 563 -58.79 39.62 -16.07
C SER A 563 -59.38 38.68 -17.15
N ASN A 564 -58.80 37.50 -17.38
CA ASN A 564 -59.17 36.65 -18.54
C ASN A 564 -59.54 35.20 -18.17
N ALA A 565 -60.06 34.97 -16.97
CA ALA A 565 -60.79 33.74 -16.67
C ALA A 565 -62.29 33.96 -16.92
N ASN A 566 -62.77 33.65 -18.12
CA ASN A 566 -64.19 33.56 -18.41
C ASN A 566 -64.66 32.11 -18.10
N PRO A 567 -65.80 31.91 -17.40
CA PRO A 567 -66.18 30.62 -16.86
C PRO A 567 -67.03 29.83 -17.87
N LYS A 568 -66.66 28.58 -18.15
CA LYS A 568 -67.58 27.49 -18.52
C LYS A 568 -67.01 26.15 -18.10
#